data_AF-Q6MCF6-F1
#
_entry.id   AF-Q6MCF6-F1
#
_cell.length_a   1.000
_cell.length_b   1.000
_cell.length_c   1.000
_cell.angle_alpha   90.00
_cell.angle_beta   90.00
_cell.angle_gamma   90.00
#
_symmetry.space_group_name_H-M   'P 1'
#
loop_
_entity.id
_entity.type
_entity.pdbx_description
1 polymer ?
#
loop_
_entity_poly.entity_id
_entity_poly.type
_entity_poly.pdbx_seq_one_letter_code
_entity_poly.pdbx_strand_id
1 'polypeptide(L)'
;MCTKIVFAEQKPLHAGRLADMFGEPEIREYQKGLPYGANDIRDGVSLNQQTRYQQLITKTDIQFLSRNQAFVRLPDNCLIVRLNVSIIC
;
A
#
# COMPACT_ATOMS: atom_id res chain seq x y z
N MET A 1 -14.47 -9.58 11.13
CA MET A 1 -13.35 -9.64 10.16
C MET A 1 -12.50 -10.85 10.52
N CYS A 2 -11.97 -11.61 9.55
CA CYS A 2 -11.20 -12.83 9.81
C CYS A 2 -9.69 -12.62 9.58
N THR A 3 -8.86 -13.37 10.29
CA THR A 3 -7.41 -13.42 10.05
C THR A 3 -7.11 -13.92 8.63
N LYS A 4 -6.20 -13.27 7.92
CA LYS A 4 -5.74 -13.69 6.59
C LYS A 4 -4.22 -13.75 6.59
N ILE A 5 -3.68 -14.85 6.08
CA ILE A 5 -2.23 -15.07 5.93
C ILE A 5 -1.98 -15.40 4.47
N VAL A 6 -1.08 -14.65 3.84
CA VAL A 6 -0.74 -14.81 2.42
C VAL A 6 0.76 -15.00 2.28
N PHE A 7 1.13 -16.11 1.65
CA PHE A 7 2.50 -16.41 1.23
C PHE A 7 2.70 -16.00 -0.23
N ALA A 8 3.92 -16.23 -0.75
CA ALA A 8 4.22 -15.96 -2.14
C ALA A 8 3.28 -16.71 -3.10
N GLU A 9 2.75 -16.00 -4.09
CA GLU A 9 1.91 -16.58 -5.14
C GLU A 9 2.48 -16.19 -6.51
N GLN A 10 2.78 -17.17 -7.34
CA GLN A 10 3.44 -16.96 -8.62
C GLN A 10 2.46 -16.53 -9.71
N LYS A 11 1.22 -17.02 -9.65
CA LYS A 11 0.23 -16.76 -10.69
C LYS A 11 -0.30 -15.32 -10.58
N PRO A 12 -0.13 -14.49 -11.63
CA PRO A 12 -0.53 -13.09 -11.63
C PRO A 12 -1.96 -12.81 -11.18
N LEU A 13 -2.90 -13.66 -11.62
CA LEU A 13 -4.33 -13.53 -11.34
C LEU A 13 -4.64 -13.74 -9.85
N HIS A 14 -4.01 -14.74 -9.22
CA HIS A 14 -4.22 -15.03 -7.81
C HIS A 14 -3.53 -14.00 -6.93
N ALA A 15 -2.31 -13.60 -7.28
CA ALA A 15 -1.59 -12.54 -6.57
C ALA A 15 -2.36 -11.21 -6.56
N GLY A 16 -3.01 -10.83 -7.66
CA GLY A 16 -3.90 -9.66 -7.69
C GLY A 16 -5.06 -9.79 -6.70
N ARG A 17 -5.80 -10.90 -6.74
CA ARG A 17 -6.91 -11.16 -5.80
C ARG A 17 -6.47 -11.14 -4.34
N LEU A 18 -5.28 -11.67 -4.06
CA LEU A 18 -4.71 -11.69 -2.71
C LEU A 18 -4.35 -10.28 -2.24
N ALA A 19 -3.80 -9.44 -3.12
CA ALA A 19 -3.53 -8.03 -2.82
C ALA A 19 -4.83 -7.27 -2.49
N ASP A 20 -5.88 -7.46 -3.30
CA ASP A 20 -7.18 -6.82 -3.10
C ASP A 20 -7.83 -7.21 -1.75
N MET A 21 -7.55 -8.40 -1.22
CA MET A 21 -8.03 -8.85 0.09
C MET A 21 -7.46 -8.03 1.27
N PHE A 22 -6.34 -7.34 1.07
CA PHE A 22 -5.72 -6.48 2.08
C PHE A 22 -6.27 -5.04 2.06
N GLY A 23 -6.85 -4.61 0.94
CA GLY A 23 -7.51 -3.30 0.79
C GLY A 23 -6.56 -2.16 0.40
N GLU A 24 -7.16 -0.99 0.15
CA GLU A 24 -6.47 0.23 -0.29
C GLU A 24 -6.56 1.30 0.81
N PRO A 25 -5.44 1.71 1.45
CA PRO A 25 -5.41 2.92 2.25
C PRO A 25 -5.55 4.17 1.37
N GLU A 26 -6.27 5.17 1.89
CA GLU A 26 -6.33 6.52 1.32
C GLU A 26 -5.01 7.25 1.66
N ILE A 27 -4.23 7.66 0.66
CA ILE A 27 -3.07 8.54 0.86
C ILE A 27 -3.43 9.92 0.33
N ARG A 28 -3.48 10.90 1.23
CA ARG A 28 -3.68 12.32 0.87
C ARG A 28 -2.31 12.94 0.62
N GLU A 29 -1.94 13.09 -0.65
CA GLU A 29 -0.72 13.82 -1.02
C GLU A 29 -1.03 15.31 -1.23
N TYR A 30 -0.34 16.17 -0.47
CA TYR A 30 -0.39 17.61 -0.64
C TYR A 30 0.73 18.03 -1.61
N GLN A 31 0.43 18.14 -2.91
CA GLN A 31 1.40 18.69 -3.86
C GLN A 31 1.38 20.22 -3.82
N LYS A 32 2.40 20.82 -3.19
CA LYS A 32 2.63 22.26 -3.21
C LYS A 32 3.34 22.63 -4.53
N GLY A 33 2.57 23.08 -5.53
CA GLY A 33 3.15 23.64 -6.75
C GLY A 33 3.85 24.97 -6.41
N LEU A 34 5.15 25.06 -6.67
CA LEU A 34 5.88 26.34 -6.66
C LEU A 34 5.68 26.99 -8.05
N PRO A 35 4.94 28.11 -8.16
CA PRO A 35 4.82 28.82 -9.42
C PRO A 35 6.14 29.56 -9.69
N TYR A 36 7.05 28.92 -10.42
CA TYR A 36 8.20 29.59 -11.01
C TYR A 36 7.75 30.31 -12.28
N GLY A 37 7.17 31.50 -12.10
CA GLY A 37 6.83 32.36 -13.22
C GLY A 37 5.77 33.39 -12.84
N ALA A 38 6.16 34.66 -12.99
CA ALA A 38 5.36 35.88 -12.88
C ALA A 38 5.40 36.62 -11.53
N ASN A 39 5.93 37.84 -11.68
CA ASN A 39 5.93 38.97 -10.76
C ASN A 39 4.52 39.34 -10.24
N ASP A 40 4.54 40.13 -9.16
CA ASP A 40 3.43 40.88 -8.54
C ASP A 40 2.40 40.11 -7.69
N ILE A 41 2.73 40.03 -6.40
CA ILE A 41 1.89 40.32 -5.22
C ILE A 41 0.37 40.17 -5.42
N ARG A 42 -0.12 38.95 -5.18
CA ARG A 42 -1.25 38.67 -4.27
C ARG A 42 -1.18 37.20 -3.87
N ASP A 43 -1.08 36.96 -2.57
CA ASP A 43 -0.82 35.66 -1.93
C ASP A 43 -1.95 34.64 -2.21
N GLY A 44 -1.87 33.99 -3.36
CA GLY A 44 -2.74 32.89 -3.76
C GLY A 44 -1.94 31.60 -3.77
N VAL A 45 -1.68 31.01 -2.59
CA VAL A 45 -1.14 29.65 -2.51
C VAL A 45 -2.12 28.67 -3.17
N SER A 46 -1.80 28.19 -4.36
CA SER A 46 -2.55 27.13 -5.02
C SER A 46 -2.20 25.79 -4.36
N LEU A 47 -2.94 25.42 -3.31
CA LEU A 47 -2.88 24.10 -2.70
C LEU A 47 -3.73 23.14 -3.53
N ASN A 48 -3.10 22.37 -4.41
CA ASN A 48 -3.79 21.32 -5.16
C ASN A 48 -3.83 20.05 -4.30
N GLN A 49 -4.97 19.76 -3.70
CA GLN A 49 -5.17 18.57 -2.87
C GLN A 49 -5.60 17.41 -3.77
N GLN A 50 -4.68 16.49 -4.07
CA GLN A 50 -5.00 15.29 -4.84
C GLN A 50 -5.07 14.08 -3.88
N THR A 51 -6.28 13.56 -3.67
CA THR A 51 -6.48 12.31 -2.94
C THR A 51 -6.13 11.14 -3.88
N ARG A 52 -5.11 10.34 -3.53
CA ARG A 52 -4.72 9.14 -4.29
C ARG A 52 -4.97 7.90 -3.44
N TYR A 53 -5.68 6.93 -4.01
CA TYR A 53 -5.79 5.59 -3.41
C TYR A 53 -4.56 4.78 -3.83
N GLN A 54 -3.83 4.23 -2.87
CA GLN A 54 -2.68 3.36 -3.13
C GLN A 54 -2.89 2.04 -2.40
N GLN A 55 -2.68 0.93 -3.10
CA GLN A 55 -2.79 -0.40 -2.50
C GLN A 55 -1.71 -0.61 -1.44
N LEU A 56 -2.07 -1.16 -0.27
CA LEU A 56 -1.11 -1.37 0.83
C LEU A 56 -0.10 -2.47 0.49
N ILE A 57 -0.57 -3.51 -0.20
CA ILE A 57 0.23 -4.61 -0.71
C ILE A 57 -0.04 -4.69 -2.20
N THR A 58 1.00 -4.61 -3.00
CA THR A 58 0.87 -4.78 -4.44
C THR A 58 0.96 -6.26 -4.81
N LYS A 59 0.42 -6.59 -5.97
CA LYS A 59 0.63 -7.90 -6.61
C LYS A 59 2.11 -8.28 -6.66
N THR A 60 2.98 -7.31 -6.99
CA THR A 60 4.44 -7.50 -7.08
C THR A 60 5.03 -7.92 -5.74
N ASP A 61 4.58 -7.30 -4.63
CA ASP A 61 5.04 -7.66 -3.28
C ASP A 61 4.71 -9.11 -2.92
N ILE A 62 3.55 -9.61 -3.37
CA ILE A 62 3.13 -11.00 -3.18
C ILE A 62 3.94 -11.95 -4.07
N GLN A 63 4.18 -11.59 -5.33
CA GLN A 63 4.91 -12.45 -6.27
C GLN A 63 6.38 -12.62 -5.89
N PHE A 64 7.02 -11.54 -5.41
CA PHE A 64 8.43 -11.52 -5.03
C PHE A 64 8.65 -11.71 -3.52
N LEU A 65 7.64 -12.17 -2.80
CA LEU A 65 7.76 -12.47 -1.38
C LEU A 65 8.78 -13.60 -1.18
N SER A 66 9.78 -13.36 -0.34
CA SER A 66 10.86 -14.32 -0.12
C SER A 66 10.35 -15.59 0.57
N ARG A 67 11.10 -16.68 0.41
CA ARG A 67 10.81 -17.93 1.11
C ARG A 67 10.69 -17.67 2.61
N ASN A 68 9.71 -18.33 3.25
CA ASN A 68 9.41 -18.22 4.67
C ASN A 68 8.90 -16.83 5.12
N GLN A 69 8.43 -15.99 4.21
CA GLN A 69 7.76 -14.75 4.59
C GLN A 69 6.28 -14.80 4.25
N ALA A 70 5.47 -14.09 5.04
CA ALA A 70 4.04 -13.98 4.85
C ALA A 70 3.53 -12.58 5.20
N PHE A 71 2.48 -12.14 4.50
CA PHE A 71 1.67 -11.02 4.92
C PHE A 71 0.52 -11.51 5.79
N VAL A 72 0.33 -10.87 6.94
CA VAL A 72 -0.73 -11.22 7.89
C VAL A 72 -1.62 -10.01 8.13
N ARG A 73 -2.92 -10.21 8.00
CA ARG A 73 -3.96 -9.29 8.44
C ARG A 73 -4.67 -9.90 9.63
N LEU A 74 -4.61 -9.20 10.75
CA LEU A 74 -5.31 -9.59 11.97
C LEU A 74 -6.74 -9.02 12.00
N PRO A 75 -7.66 -9.63 12.75
CA PRO A 75 -9.00 -9.09 12.98
C PRO A 75 -8.95 -7.76 13.75
N ASP A 76 -10.07 -7.05 13.80
CA ASP A 76 -10.29 -5.87 14.66
C ASP A 76 -9.47 -4.62 14.33
N ASN A 77 -9.48 -4.21 13.06
CA ASN A 77 -8.81 -2.98 12.57
C ASN A 77 -7.29 -2.96 12.79
N CYS A 78 -6.68 -4.13 13.05
CA CYS A 78 -5.25 -4.25 13.18
C CYS A 78 -4.52 -4.03 11.86
N LEU A 79 -3.30 -3.53 12.01
CA LEU A 79 -2.33 -3.29 10.95
C LEU A 79 -2.00 -4.59 10.19
N ILE A 80 -1.58 -4.42 8.94
CA ILE A 80 -1.05 -5.51 8.13
C ILE A 80 0.45 -5.62 8.40
N VAL A 81 0.91 -6.83 8.71
CA VAL A 81 2.30 -7.09 9.13
C VAL A 81 2.97 -8.10 8.21
N ARG A 82 4.29 -7.95 8.02
CA ARG A 82 5.13 -8.92 7.33
C ARG A 82 5.82 -9.80 8.37
N LEU A 83 5.52 -11.10 8.34
CA LEU A 83 6.08 -12.09 9.25
C LEU A 83 7.19 -12.90 8.57
N ASN A 84 8.23 -13.25 9.32
CA ASN A 84 9.22 -14.26 8.93
C ASN A 84 8.98 -15.53 9.74
N VAL A 85 8.69 -16.63 9.06
CA VAL A 85 8.36 -17.94 9.64
C VAL A 85 9.63 -18.76 9.77
N SER A 86 10.13 -18.90 10.99
CA SER A 86 11.27 -19.79 11.26
C SER A 86 10.79 -21.24 11.21
N ILE A 87 11.35 -22.03 10.31
CA ILE A 87 11.08 -23.47 10.25
C ILE A 87 11.97 -24.13 11.31
N ILE A 88 11.35 -24.78 12.29
CA ILE A 88 12.04 -25.62 13.27
C ILE A 88 11.96 -27.04 12.71
N CYS A 89 13.07 -27.53 12.15
CA CYS A 89 13.24 -28.92 11.70
C CYS A 89 14.08 -29.68 12.72
#